data_AF-A0A8I1WKN7-F1
#
_entry.id   AF-A0A8I1WKN7-F1
#
_cell.length_a   1.000
_cell.length_b   1.000
_cell.length_c   1.000
_cell.angle_alpha   90.00
_cell.angle_beta   90.00
_cell.angle_gamma   90.00
#
_symmetry.space_group_name_H-M   'P 1'
#
loop_
_entity.id
_entity.type
_entity.pdbx_description
1 polymer ?
#
loop_
_entity_poly.entity_id
_entity_poly.type
_entity_poly.pdbx_seq_one_letter_code
_entity_poly.pdbx_strand_id
1 'polypeptide(L)'
;MLKKGKKILCIMTLAALAVSGCGVEKKETDAMFRVGVPHLMATYDHTKGFDGWSTTRIGVGQTVVRFDADGKLVPWLADFDGNVFTVKDVKFSDGSKVTAKDICDSLTNSCEKNVRARSVMKQARWKVLADNKFEYTGEKSILTDPLFCIAKGNLYTGGKVISYDARKAVVERNGRTYEYIAIGDSTTRGMSIETGEVDAVFDVNPLYYKNREHEEVGGARTIMGRLNMRPGRPLSDPKLRKTLAECIDLASMEKALRGYVLCNPNYSRYTKSNRAYKPAKADKPATLELLFYDSRPEFKIIAEATQMQAKAAGIDIKLKNVHVNALRDMELSGDFDIVLSSTTNIQSGTVENYYRLYFDSASPENTTKYSNPAFDKAKSLQEMQDVIDKDYAVIVYGNPLHNRVSKKKLAKLNPLDFYYDVDEVK
;
A
#
# COMPACT_ATOMS: atom_id res chain seq x y z
N MET A 1 -84.43 -8.88 2.10
CA MET A 1 -83.91 -9.11 3.47
C MET A 1 -82.55 -8.42 3.60
N LEU A 2 -82.41 -7.56 4.62
CA LEU A 2 -81.19 -6.92 5.19
C LEU A 2 -80.20 -6.20 4.24
N LYS A 3 -80.32 -4.87 4.05
CA LYS A 3 -79.69 -3.71 4.79
C LYS A 3 -78.23 -3.42 4.36
N LYS A 4 -77.97 -2.43 3.48
CA LYS A 4 -77.58 -0.99 3.72
C LYS A 4 -76.23 -0.86 4.46
N GLY A 5 -75.25 -0.01 4.10
CA GLY A 5 -75.24 1.25 3.32
C GLY A 5 -73.82 1.69 2.92
N LYS A 6 -73.69 2.44 1.81
CA LYS A 6 -73.39 3.89 1.70
C LYS A 6 -71.90 4.29 1.71
N LYS A 7 -71.47 4.72 0.52
CA LYS A 7 -70.33 5.62 0.23
C LYS A 7 -70.41 6.90 1.07
N ILE A 8 -69.29 7.35 1.66
CA ILE A 8 -69.04 8.76 2.00
C ILE A 8 -67.58 9.10 1.67
N LEU A 9 -67.45 10.05 0.74
CA LEU A 9 -66.28 10.86 0.43
C LEU A 9 -66.15 11.92 1.54
N CYS A 10 -64.99 12.03 2.18
CA CYS A 10 -64.67 13.15 3.07
C CYS A 10 -63.36 13.80 2.65
N ILE A 11 -63.50 15.02 2.12
CA ILE A 11 -62.48 16.04 1.97
C ILE A 11 -62.01 16.46 3.37
N MET A 12 -60.70 16.50 3.63
CA MET A 12 -60.12 17.31 4.71
C MET A 12 -58.82 17.98 4.27
N THR A 13 -59.00 19.22 3.80
CA THR A 13 -58.26 20.44 4.17
C THR A 13 -56.78 20.34 4.57
N LEU A 14 -55.93 20.94 3.72
CA LEU A 14 -54.65 21.54 4.10
C LEU A 14 -54.81 22.47 5.31
N ALA A 15 -54.02 22.24 6.35
CA ALA A 15 -53.67 23.27 7.33
C ALA A 15 -52.16 23.50 7.26
N ALA A 16 -51.78 24.62 6.64
CA ALA A 16 -50.44 25.16 6.69
C ALA A 16 -50.18 25.68 8.10
N LEU A 17 -49.24 25.06 8.81
CA LEU A 17 -48.65 25.61 10.04
C LEU A 17 -47.26 26.14 9.70
N ALA A 18 -47.21 27.43 9.40
CA ALA A 18 -45.99 28.23 9.44
C ALA A 18 -45.56 28.34 10.91
N VAL A 19 -44.53 27.59 11.30
CA VAL A 19 -43.78 27.87 12.52
C VAL A 19 -42.55 28.67 12.12
N SER A 20 -42.65 29.98 12.32
CA SER A 20 -41.51 30.88 12.43
C SER A 20 -40.69 30.48 13.65
N GLY A 21 -39.54 29.84 13.41
CA GLY A 21 -38.52 29.58 14.42
C GLY A 21 -37.20 30.23 14.01
N CYS A 22 -36.95 31.46 14.48
CA CYS A 22 -35.57 31.94 14.63
C CYS A 22 -34.91 31.10 15.71
N GLY A 23 -33.94 30.27 15.36
CA GLY A 23 -33.27 29.40 16.32
C GLY A 23 -32.22 28.54 15.68
N VAL A 24 -31.03 29.13 15.50
CA VAL A 24 -29.73 28.49 15.29
C VAL A 24 -29.65 27.60 14.04
N GLU A 25 -28.81 27.99 13.08
CA GLU A 25 -28.25 27.03 12.11
C GLU A 25 -27.76 25.80 12.89
N LYS A 26 -28.51 24.70 12.80
CA LYS A 26 -27.91 23.39 13.07
C LYS A 26 -26.78 23.28 12.06
N LYS A 27 -25.56 23.56 12.48
CA LYS A 27 -24.38 22.91 11.91
C LYS A 27 -24.79 21.45 11.77
N GLU A 28 -24.89 20.96 10.54
CA GLU A 28 -24.87 19.52 10.29
C GLU A 28 -23.78 18.97 11.20
N THR A 29 -24.18 18.18 12.20
CA THR A 29 -23.24 17.44 13.02
C THR A 29 -22.35 16.68 12.04
N ASP A 30 -21.05 17.01 12.02
CA ASP A 30 -20.07 16.48 11.07
C ASP A 30 -20.28 14.99 10.87
N ALA A 31 -20.92 14.63 9.75
CA ALA A 31 -21.22 13.25 9.45
C ALA A 31 -19.88 12.51 9.32
N MET A 32 -19.68 11.54 10.21
CA MET A 32 -18.51 10.67 10.19
C MET A 32 -18.37 10.05 8.80
N PHE A 33 -17.23 10.29 8.15
CA PHE A 33 -16.93 9.72 6.83
C PHE A 33 -16.27 8.37 6.99
N ARG A 34 -16.94 7.31 6.52
CA ARG A 34 -16.46 5.93 6.69
C ARG A 34 -15.67 5.49 5.48
N VAL A 35 -14.47 4.97 5.70
CA VAL A 35 -13.52 4.56 4.65
C VAL A 35 -13.18 3.08 4.83
N GLY A 36 -13.61 2.24 3.89
CA GLY A 36 -13.21 0.83 3.83
C GLY A 36 -11.80 0.68 3.25
N VAL A 37 -10.92 -0.01 3.95
CA VAL A 37 -9.53 -0.25 3.52
C VAL A 37 -9.20 -1.75 3.61
N PRO A 38 -8.26 -2.28 2.81
CA PRO A 38 -7.96 -3.71 2.81
C PRO A 38 -7.38 -4.23 4.12
N HIS A 39 -6.67 -3.37 4.87
CA HIS A 39 -6.10 -3.70 6.17
C HIS A 39 -5.59 -2.43 6.87
N LEU A 40 -5.47 -2.52 8.19
CA LEU A 40 -4.69 -1.61 9.02
C LEU A 40 -3.55 -2.40 9.68
N MET A 41 -2.40 -1.75 9.80
CA MET A 41 -1.21 -2.30 10.47
C MET A 41 -1.44 -2.48 11.97
N ALA A 42 -0.53 -3.19 12.64
CA ALA A 42 -0.65 -3.47 14.08
C ALA A 42 -0.73 -2.19 14.92
N THR A 43 0.02 -1.16 14.55
CA THR A 43 -0.04 0.16 15.16
C THR A 43 -0.06 1.27 14.10
N TYR A 44 -0.13 2.53 14.54
CA TYR A 44 0.12 3.71 13.71
C TYR A 44 1.44 4.41 14.07
N ASP A 45 2.32 3.74 14.84
CA ASP A 45 3.68 4.24 15.10
C ASP A 45 4.51 4.06 13.84
N HIS A 46 4.73 5.16 13.12
CA HIS A 46 5.45 5.19 11.84
C HIS A 46 6.87 4.60 11.92
N THR A 47 7.47 4.50 13.12
CA THR A 47 8.81 3.95 13.29
C THR A 47 8.84 2.43 13.42
N LYS A 48 7.70 1.76 13.60
CA LYS A 48 7.64 0.29 13.74
C LYS A 48 7.44 -0.39 12.40
N GLY A 49 8.36 -1.28 12.01
CA GLY A 49 8.22 -2.12 10.82
C GLY A 49 7.78 -1.36 9.57
N PHE A 50 6.55 -1.64 9.12
CA PHE A 50 5.87 -0.98 7.99
C PHE A 50 4.60 -0.21 8.44
N ASP A 51 4.42 0.01 9.74
CA ASP A 51 3.21 0.59 10.34
C ASP A 51 2.97 2.05 9.90
N GLY A 52 4.00 2.74 9.39
CA GLY A 52 3.88 4.05 8.75
C GLY A 52 2.83 4.10 7.63
N TRP A 53 2.56 2.97 6.95
CA TRP A 53 1.47 2.90 5.97
C TRP A 53 0.13 3.25 6.60
N SER A 54 -0.18 2.72 7.79
CA SER A 54 -1.40 3.11 8.50
C SER A 54 -1.37 4.58 8.84
N THR A 55 -0.26 5.09 9.36
CA THR A 55 -0.10 6.50 9.78
C THR A 55 -0.46 7.48 8.65
N THR A 56 0.03 7.22 7.44
CA THR A 56 -0.23 8.05 6.25
C THR A 56 -1.61 7.82 5.66
N ARG A 57 -2.05 6.56 5.52
CA ARG A 57 -3.38 6.19 4.99
C ARG A 57 -4.53 6.78 5.78
N ILE A 58 -4.43 6.83 7.10
CA ILE A 58 -5.49 7.39 7.96
C ILE A 58 -5.41 8.93 8.06
N GLY A 59 -4.52 9.57 7.30
CA GLY A 59 -4.38 11.02 7.25
C GLY A 59 -3.72 11.64 8.49
N VAL A 60 -3.03 10.85 9.32
CA VAL A 60 -2.40 11.32 10.57
C VAL A 60 -0.97 11.78 10.32
N GLY A 61 -0.19 11.02 9.56
CA GLY A 61 1.21 11.31 9.27
C GLY A 61 1.40 12.07 7.96
N GLN A 62 2.25 13.09 7.99
CA GLN A 62 2.74 13.77 6.79
C GLN A 62 4.27 13.81 6.82
N THR A 63 4.86 13.75 5.64
CA THR A 63 6.32 13.79 5.41
C THR A 63 6.77 15.14 4.88
N VAL A 64 8.08 15.42 4.85
CA VAL A 64 8.62 16.71 4.37
C VAL A 64 8.20 17.02 2.92
N VAL A 65 8.27 16.00 2.08
CA VAL A 65 7.88 16.01 0.66
C VAL A 65 6.97 14.82 0.38
N ARG A 66 6.18 14.88 -0.70
CA ARG A 66 5.33 13.77 -1.16
C ARG A 66 5.40 13.60 -2.66
N PHE A 67 4.95 12.46 -3.16
CA PHE A 67 4.55 12.36 -4.55
C PHE A 67 3.08 12.80 -4.70
N ASP A 68 2.79 13.64 -5.70
CA ASP A 68 1.42 13.90 -6.11
C ASP A 68 0.83 12.72 -6.90
N ALA A 69 -0.45 12.82 -7.28
CA ALA A 69 -1.14 11.75 -7.99
C ALA A 69 -0.61 11.50 -9.42
N ASP A 70 0.21 12.41 -9.94
CA ASP A 70 0.92 12.28 -11.22
C ASP A 70 2.32 11.68 -11.05
N GLY A 71 2.73 11.40 -9.80
CA GLY A 71 4.02 10.81 -9.46
C GLY A 71 5.16 11.82 -9.42
N LYS A 72 4.86 13.13 -9.38
CA LYS A 72 5.87 14.18 -9.25
C LYS A 72 6.19 14.41 -7.77
N LEU A 73 7.48 14.51 -7.45
CA LEU A 73 7.93 14.90 -6.12
C LEU A 73 7.61 16.39 -5.89
N VAL A 74 6.83 16.67 -4.84
CA VAL A 74 6.37 18.03 -4.50
C VAL A 74 6.58 18.33 -3.02
N PRO A 75 6.79 19.62 -2.65
CA PRO A 75 6.79 20.06 -1.26
C PRO A 75 5.50 19.66 -0.52
N TRP A 76 5.63 19.17 0.72
CA TRP A 76 4.48 18.96 1.59
C TRP A 76 4.57 19.84 2.83
N LEU A 77 5.37 19.46 3.84
CA LEU A 77 5.60 20.25 5.05
C LEU A 77 6.68 21.32 4.89
N ALA A 78 7.59 21.16 3.93
CA ALA A 78 8.64 22.13 3.67
C ALA A 78 8.86 22.31 2.16
N ASP A 79 9.14 23.55 1.76
CA ASP A 79 9.68 23.87 0.44
C ASP A 79 11.20 23.63 0.44
N PHE A 80 11.80 23.44 -0.73
CA PHE A 80 13.24 23.23 -0.82
C PHE A 80 13.87 23.95 -2.01
N ASP A 81 15.09 24.46 -1.78
CA ASP A 81 15.98 25.00 -2.80
C ASP A 81 17.36 24.37 -2.63
N GLY A 82 17.82 23.65 -3.65
CA GLY A 82 19.01 22.81 -3.54
C GLY A 82 18.89 21.78 -2.39
N ASN A 83 19.73 21.92 -1.37
CA ASN A 83 19.72 21.07 -0.17
C ASN A 83 19.08 21.74 1.05
N VAL A 84 18.63 22.99 0.93
CA VAL A 84 18.03 23.74 2.04
C VAL A 84 16.52 23.62 1.98
N PHE A 85 15.93 23.13 3.07
CA PHE A 85 14.49 23.03 3.26
C PHE A 85 14.01 24.15 4.17
N THR A 86 12.91 24.78 3.79
CA THR A 86 12.20 25.80 4.58
C THR A 86 10.84 25.25 5.01
N VAL A 87 10.65 25.07 6.31
CA VAL A 87 9.41 24.57 6.91
C VAL A 87 8.30 25.60 6.72
N LYS A 88 7.15 25.15 6.23
CA LYS A 88 5.95 25.97 6.04
C LYS A 88 5.28 26.27 7.40
N ASP A 89 4.18 27.01 7.39
CA ASP A 89 3.33 27.19 8.57
C ASP A 89 2.54 25.90 8.87
N VAL A 90 3.23 24.94 9.47
CA VAL A 90 2.71 23.61 9.83
C VAL A 90 2.57 23.52 11.34
N LYS A 91 1.50 22.86 11.78
CA LYS A 91 1.25 22.58 13.20
C LYS A 91 1.14 21.09 13.44
N PHE A 92 1.52 20.67 14.64
CA PHE A 92 1.16 19.38 15.17
C PHE A 92 -0.34 19.34 15.51
N SER A 93 -0.86 18.14 15.76
CA SER A 93 -2.27 17.89 16.09
C SER A 93 -2.77 18.56 17.37
N ASP A 94 -1.87 19.10 18.22
CA ASP A 94 -2.20 19.91 19.40
C ASP A 94 -2.18 21.43 19.11
N GLY A 95 -1.84 21.83 17.89
CA GLY A 95 -1.72 23.22 17.45
C GLY A 95 -0.33 23.84 17.64
N SER A 96 0.63 23.12 18.25
CA SER A 96 2.01 23.61 18.38
C SER A 96 2.71 23.68 17.01
N LYS A 97 3.55 24.70 16.81
CA LYS A 97 4.26 24.92 15.55
C LYS A 97 5.32 23.83 15.33
N VAL A 98 5.44 23.33 14.10
CA VAL A 98 6.52 22.44 13.69
C VAL A 98 7.77 23.26 13.37
N THR A 99 8.90 22.91 13.98
CA THR A 99 10.20 23.51 13.69
C THR A 99 11.07 22.59 12.83
N ALA A 100 12.13 23.14 12.24
CA ALA A 100 13.18 22.37 11.59
C ALA A 100 13.87 21.41 12.55
N LYS A 101 13.94 21.75 13.85
CA LYS A 101 14.47 20.84 14.88
C LYS A 101 13.56 19.63 15.03
N ASP A 102 12.24 19.82 15.12
CA ASP A 102 11.32 18.69 15.26
C ASP A 102 11.39 17.74 14.05
N ILE A 103 11.55 18.28 12.84
CA ILE A 103 11.75 17.47 11.63
C ILE A 103 13.03 16.64 11.74
N CYS A 104 14.17 17.29 12.03
CA CYS A 104 15.45 16.61 12.18
C CYS A 104 15.43 15.53 13.28
N ASP A 105 14.78 15.81 14.41
CA ASP A 105 14.62 14.87 15.51
C ASP A 105 13.75 13.67 15.10
N SER A 106 12.66 13.90 14.35
CA SER A 106 11.79 12.82 13.84
C SER A 106 12.50 11.91 12.85
N LEU A 107 13.33 12.47 11.96
CA LEU A 107 14.18 11.69 11.03
C LEU A 107 15.20 10.84 11.79
N THR A 108 15.84 11.41 12.82
CA THR A 108 16.78 10.71 13.70
C THR A 108 16.09 9.56 14.43
N ASN A 109 14.95 9.83 15.09
CA ASN A 109 14.18 8.81 15.82
C ASN A 109 13.72 7.65 14.92
N SER A 110 13.33 7.95 13.67
CA SER A 110 12.99 6.93 12.68
C SER A 110 14.19 6.02 12.36
N CYS A 111 15.37 6.61 12.17
CA CYS A 111 16.61 5.86 11.97
C CYS A 111 17.02 5.08 13.23
N GLU A 112 16.84 5.59 14.44
CA GLU A 112 17.19 4.86 15.66
C GLU A 112 16.31 3.62 15.88
N LYS A 113 15.01 3.72 15.58
CA LYS A 113 14.03 2.66 15.87
C LYS A 113 13.83 1.66 14.74
N ASN A 114 14.13 2.04 13.49
CA ASN A 114 13.78 1.22 12.33
C ASN A 114 15.00 0.83 11.49
N VAL A 115 15.21 -0.49 11.31
CA VAL A 115 16.31 -1.04 10.51
C VAL A 115 16.25 -0.62 9.03
N ARG A 116 15.04 -0.53 8.45
CA ARG A 116 14.83 -0.09 7.06
C ARG A 116 15.16 1.39 6.92
N ALA A 117 14.72 2.22 7.86
CA ALA A 117 15.05 3.65 7.87
C ALA A 117 16.58 3.87 7.87
N ARG A 118 17.32 3.16 8.73
CA ARG A 118 18.80 3.23 8.74
C ARG A 118 19.42 2.83 7.40
N SER A 119 18.90 1.76 6.80
CA SER A 119 19.44 1.22 5.56
C SER A 119 19.29 2.22 4.40
N VAL A 120 18.10 2.81 4.25
CA VAL A 120 17.82 3.78 3.17
C VAL A 120 18.47 5.14 3.44
N MET A 121 18.60 5.56 4.70
CA MET A 121 19.22 6.85 5.07
C MET A 121 20.73 6.78 5.31
N LYS A 122 21.40 5.66 5.03
CA LYS A 122 22.83 5.44 5.36
C LYS A 122 23.77 6.56 4.91
N GLN A 123 23.51 7.13 3.75
CA GLN A 123 24.29 8.22 3.15
C GLN A 123 23.67 9.61 3.36
N ALA A 124 22.46 9.68 3.90
CA ALA A 124 21.78 10.94 4.14
C ALA A 124 22.35 11.66 5.37
N ARG A 125 22.34 12.99 5.34
CA ARG A 125 22.75 13.85 6.47
C ARG A 125 21.78 15.02 6.54
N TRP A 126 21.52 15.50 7.75
CA TRP A 126 20.70 16.69 7.96
C TRP A 126 21.22 17.54 9.11
N LYS A 127 20.99 18.85 9.03
CA LYS A 127 21.44 19.83 10.02
C LYS A 127 20.44 20.97 10.13
N VAL A 128 20.06 21.33 11.35
CA VAL A 128 19.27 22.54 11.61
C VAL A 128 20.10 23.78 11.31
N LEU A 129 19.54 24.70 10.51
CA LEU A 129 20.16 25.98 10.14
C LEU A 129 19.50 27.15 10.89
N ALA A 130 18.17 27.08 11.09
CA ALA A 130 17.37 28.05 11.82
C ALA A 130 16.07 27.39 12.31
N ASP A 131 15.21 28.13 13.04
CA ASP A 131 13.92 27.62 13.55
C ASP A 131 13.07 26.92 12.47
N ASN A 132 13.02 27.50 11.27
CA ASN A 132 12.25 26.96 10.15
C ASN A 132 13.13 26.49 8.97
N LYS A 133 14.44 26.33 9.15
CA LYS A 133 15.33 25.88 8.07
C LYS A 133 16.25 24.74 8.50
N PHE A 134 16.36 23.73 7.65
CA PHE A 134 17.37 22.68 7.79
C PHE A 134 18.00 22.39 6.43
N GLU A 135 19.24 21.92 6.47
CA GLU A 135 19.90 21.32 5.32
C GLU A 135 19.64 19.81 5.33
N TYR A 136 19.39 19.23 4.15
CA TYR A 136 19.35 17.79 3.93
C TYR A 136 20.17 17.44 2.68
N THR A 137 21.16 16.58 2.88
CA THR A 137 21.97 15.98 1.82
C THR A 137 21.57 14.53 1.67
N GLY A 138 21.11 14.15 0.49
CA GLY A 138 20.66 12.80 0.16
C GLY A 138 19.59 12.82 -0.94
N GLU A 139 19.11 11.64 -1.31
CA GLU A 139 17.98 11.50 -2.22
C GLU A 139 16.70 11.99 -1.54
N LYS A 140 16.10 13.05 -2.07
CA LYS A 140 14.94 13.73 -1.45
C LYS A 140 13.69 12.87 -1.51
N SER A 141 13.55 12.04 -2.54
CA SER A 141 12.40 11.15 -2.67
C SER A 141 12.33 10.09 -1.55
N ILE A 142 13.44 9.77 -0.88
CA ILE A 142 13.42 8.89 0.31
C ILE A 142 12.54 9.48 1.42
N LEU A 143 12.53 10.81 1.56
CA LEU A 143 11.73 11.51 2.57
C LEU A 143 10.22 11.37 2.33
N THR A 144 9.77 10.76 1.23
CA THR A 144 8.35 10.43 0.99
C THR A 144 7.89 9.14 1.67
N ASP A 145 8.82 8.28 2.11
CA ASP A 145 8.49 7.01 2.76
C ASP A 145 7.69 7.29 4.04
N PRO A 146 6.58 6.56 4.29
CA PRO A 146 5.83 6.72 5.51
C PRO A 146 6.64 6.53 6.80
N LEU A 147 7.81 5.88 6.75
CA LEU A 147 8.78 5.84 7.86
C LEU A 147 9.28 7.21 8.32
N PHE A 148 9.17 8.24 7.48
CA PHE A 148 9.69 9.58 7.76
C PHE A 148 8.57 10.58 8.00
N CYS A 149 7.39 10.10 8.44
CA CYS A 149 6.35 10.98 8.97
C CYS A 149 6.93 11.84 10.10
N ILE A 150 6.51 13.10 10.17
CA ILE A 150 6.98 14.03 11.19
C ILE A 150 6.09 13.92 12.42
N ALA A 151 6.72 13.61 13.56
CA ALA A 151 6.03 13.45 14.82
C ALA A 151 6.87 13.93 16.01
N LYS A 152 6.16 14.31 17.09
CA LYS A 152 6.71 14.62 18.41
C LYS A 152 5.96 13.79 19.46
N GLY A 153 6.53 12.64 19.82
CA GLY A 153 5.79 11.62 20.57
C GLY A 153 4.61 11.11 19.75
N ASN A 154 3.38 11.23 20.28
CA ASN A 154 2.15 10.86 19.58
C ASN A 154 1.50 12.02 18.82
N LEU A 155 2.15 13.19 18.78
CA LEU A 155 1.67 14.35 18.03
C LEU A 155 2.20 14.27 16.60
N TYR A 156 1.29 14.21 15.63
CA TYR A 156 1.62 14.20 14.20
C TYR A 156 1.15 15.49 13.54
N THR A 157 1.53 15.68 12.28
CA THR A 157 1.27 16.88 11.48
C THR A 157 -0.05 16.84 10.70
N GLY A 158 -0.72 15.70 10.65
CA GLY A 158 -2.06 15.53 10.07
C GLY A 158 -3.18 15.51 11.12
N GLY A 159 -4.11 14.58 10.96
CA GLY A 159 -5.24 14.38 11.87
C GLY A 159 -4.84 13.89 13.26
N LYS A 160 -5.74 14.10 14.23
CA LYS A 160 -5.64 13.59 15.59
C LYS A 160 -6.29 12.21 15.68
N VAL A 161 -5.54 11.22 16.14
CA VAL A 161 -6.09 9.87 16.42
C VAL A 161 -6.97 9.92 17.67
N ILE A 162 -8.22 9.47 17.56
CA ILE A 162 -9.15 9.29 18.68
C ILE A 162 -9.07 7.87 19.22
N SER A 163 -9.05 6.88 18.32
CA SER A 163 -8.86 5.47 18.66
C SER A 163 -8.21 4.73 17.50
N TYR A 164 -7.40 3.71 17.79
CA TYR A 164 -6.78 2.87 16.78
C TYR A 164 -6.61 1.44 17.26
N ASP A 165 -7.02 0.49 16.42
CA ASP A 165 -6.57 -0.90 16.43
C ASP A 165 -6.46 -1.42 14.97
N ALA A 166 -5.99 -2.66 14.79
CA ALA A 166 -5.78 -3.25 13.47
C ALA A 166 -7.09 -3.54 12.68
N ARG A 167 -8.26 -3.35 13.29
CA ARG A 167 -9.59 -3.48 12.66
C ARG A 167 -10.18 -2.12 12.34
N LYS A 168 -9.88 -1.09 13.14
CA LYS A 168 -10.51 0.21 13.02
C LYS A 168 -9.64 1.37 13.51
N ALA A 169 -9.69 2.49 12.79
CA ALA A 169 -9.11 3.76 13.24
C ALA A 169 -10.14 4.90 13.16
N VAL A 170 -10.21 5.74 14.19
CA VAL A 170 -11.04 6.95 14.21
C VAL A 170 -10.11 8.14 14.32
N VAL A 171 -10.20 9.06 13.36
CA VAL A 171 -9.31 10.22 13.23
C VAL A 171 -10.14 11.48 13.06
N GLU A 172 -9.79 12.54 13.79
CA GLU A 172 -10.33 13.88 13.57
C GLU A 172 -9.34 14.70 12.74
N ARG A 173 -9.79 15.24 11.61
CA ARG A 173 -8.94 16.01 10.68
C ARG A 173 -9.77 17.06 9.97
N ASN A 174 -9.26 18.29 9.91
CA ASN A 174 -9.92 19.43 9.24
C ASN A 174 -11.37 19.66 9.70
N GLY A 175 -11.63 19.49 11.01
CA GLY A 175 -12.96 19.64 11.60
C GLY A 175 -13.89 18.44 11.42
N ARG A 176 -13.50 17.39 10.70
CA ARG A 176 -14.34 16.21 10.43
C ARG A 176 -13.79 14.95 11.08
N THR A 177 -14.68 14.04 11.48
CA THR A 177 -14.34 12.68 11.92
C THR A 177 -14.33 11.70 10.73
N TYR A 178 -13.25 10.94 10.62
CA TYR A 178 -13.09 9.84 9.67
C TYR A 178 -13.00 8.53 10.44
N GLU A 179 -13.71 7.50 9.98
CA GLU A 179 -13.61 6.14 10.49
C GLU A 179 -13.07 5.22 9.39
N TYR A 180 -11.87 4.71 9.58
CA TYR A 180 -11.24 3.75 8.68
C TYR A 180 -11.52 2.34 9.20
N ILE A 181 -12.10 1.49 8.36
CA ILE A 181 -12.52 0.13 8.70
C ILE A 181 -11.70 -0.84 7.87
N ALA A 182 -10.93 -1.71 8.54
CA ALA A 182 -10.19 -2.77 7.88
C ALA A 182 -11.15 -3.90 7.48
N ILE A 183 -11.35 -4.05 6.18
CA ILE A 183 -12.20 -5.07 5.59
C ILE A 183 -11.31 -5.94 4.70
N GLY A 184 -10.84 -7.06 5.26
CA GLY A 184 -9.87 -7.94 4.61
C GLY A 184 -10.43 -8.60 3.37
N ASP A 185 -11.62 -9.20 3.45
CA ASP A 185 -12.22 -9.88 2.31
C ASP A 185 -12.68 -8.88 1.22
N SER A 186 -12.22 -9.11 -0.01
CA SER A 186 -12.48 -8.22 -1.15
C SER A 186 -13.95 -8.16 -1.58
N THR A 187 -14.69 -9.25 -1.36
CA THR A 187 -16.14 -9.33 -1.64
C THR A 187 -16.90 -8.49 -0.62
N THR A 188 -16.58 -8.65 0.66
CA THR A 188 -17.14 -7.85 1.75
C THR A 188 -16.85 -6.36 1.59
N ARG A 189 -15.63 -6.00 1.13
CA ARG A 189 -15.31 -4.61 0.73
C ARG A 189 -16.21 -4.09 -0.39
N GLY A 190 -16.45 -4.91 -1.40
CA GLY A 190 -17.34 -4.55 -2.50
C GLY A 190 -18.78 -4.32 -2.01
N MET A 191 -19.29 -5.19 -1.14
CA MET A 191 -20.64 -5.08 -0.58
C MET A 191 -20.80 -3.85 0.34
N SER A 192 -19.79 -3.50 1.15
CA SER A 192 -19.91 -2.42 2.14
C SER A 192 -20.20 -1.04 1.52
N ILE A 193 -19.74 -0.79 0.29
CA ILE A 193 -20.09 0.43 -0.44
C ILE A 193 -21.49 0.35 -1.05
N GLU A 194 -21.98 -0.85 -1.44
CA GLU A 194 -23.35 -1.03 -1.95
C GLU A 194 -24.41 -0.86 -0.85
N THR A 195 -24.16 -1.42 0.34
CA THR A 195 -25.05 -1.33 1.49
C THR A 195 -25.02 0.04 2.16
N GLY A 196 -24.03 0.87 1.83
CA GLY A 196 -23.82 2.19 2.40
C GLY A 196 -23.12 2.19 3.76
N GLU A 197 -22.59 1.03 4.21
CA GLU A 197 -21.77 0.91 5.42
C GLU A 197 -20.53 1.79 5.39
N VAL A 198 -19.93 1.98 4.20
CA VAL A 198 -18.84 2.94 3.97
C VAL A 198 -19.20 3.99 2.92
N ASP A 199 -18.52 5.13 2.95
CA ASP A 199 -18.70 6.25 2.02
C ASP A 199 -17.61 6.30 0.94
N ALA A 200 -16.44 5.72 1.23
CA ALA A 200 -15.39 5.41 0.27
C ALA A 200 -14.79 4.03 0.57
N VAL A 201 -14.29 3.34 -0.44
CA VAL A 201 -13.60 2.06 -0.29
C VAL A 201 -12.47 1.92 -1.29
N PHE A 202 -11.34 1.38 -0.84
CA PHE A 202 -10.14 1.15 -1.65
C PHE A 202 -9.93 -0.33 -1.97
N ASP A 203 -9.22 -0.59 -3.07
CA ASP A 203 -8.82 -1.94 -3.52
C ASP A 203 -10.01 -2.90 -3.59
N VAL A 204 -11.06 -2.45 -4.27
CA VAL A 204 -12.32 -3.14 -4.44
C VAL A 204 -12.19 -4.22 -5.50
N ASN A 205 -12.92 -5.31 -5.36
CA ASN A 205 -13.03 -6.30 -6.41
C ASN A 205 -13.79 -5.71 -7.64
N PRO A 206 -13.26 -5.83 -8.88
CA PRO A 206 -13.86 -5.27 -10.09
C PRO A 206 -15.31 -5.65 -10.36
N LEU A 207 -15.79 -6.77 -9.82
CA LEU A 207 -17.19 -7.16 -9.91
C LEU A 207 -18.14 -6.14 -9.27
N TYR A 208 -17.68 -5.35 -8.30
CA TYR A 208 -18.51 -4.41 -7.53
C TYR A 208 -18.41 -2.95 -7.99
N TYR A 209 -17.49 -2.61 -8.89
CA TYR A 209 -17.27 -1.22 -9.30
C TYR A 209 -17.32 -0.96 -10.81
N LYS A 210 -17.17 -1.99 -11.67
CA LYS A 210 -17.10 -1.81 -13.13
C LYS A 210 -18.30 -1.08 -13.74
N ASN A 211 -19.47 -1.16 -13.10
CA ASN A 211 -20.71 -0.51 -13.55
C ASN A 211 -21.06 0.75 -12.75
N ARG A 212 -20.09 1.36 -12.06
CA ARG A 212 -20.26 2.53 -11.19
C ARG A 212 -19.21 3.59 -11.49
N GLU A 213 -19.42 4.81 -11.00
CA GLU A 213 -18.36 5.80 -10.96
C GLU A 213 -17.26 5.33 -10.01
N HIS A 214 -16.02 5.31 -10.49
CA HIS A 214 -14.86 4.84 -9.76
C HIS A 214 -13.59 5.48 -10.34
N GLU A 215 -12.52 5.43 -9.55
CA GLU A 215 -11.17 5.74 -10.01
C GLU A 215 -10.35 4.48 -10.04
N GLU A 216 -9.50 4.36 -11.06
CA GLU A 216 -8.56 3.27 -11.21
C GLU A 216 -7.24 3.83 -11.78
N VAL A 217 -6.13 3.40 -11.20
CA VAL A 217 -4.79 3.78 -11.63
C VAL A 217 -3.86 2.57 -11.54
N GLY A 218 -2.84 2.52 -12.40
CA GLY A 218 -1.75 1.55 -12.25
C GLY A 218 -1.00 1.82 -10.94
N GLY A 219 -1.05 0.87 -10.00
CA GLY A 219 -0.40 1.01 -8.71
C GLY A 219 1.12 1.03 -8.84
N ALA A 220 1.79 1.76 -7.95
CA ALA A 220 3.26 1.84 -7.90
C ALA A 220 3.92 0.60 -7.28
N ARG A 221 3.25 -0.56 -7.32
CA ARG A 221 3.70 -1.83 -6.73
C ARG A 221 4.01 -2.85 -7.81
N THR A 222 4.84 -3.83 -7.51
CA THR A 222 5.04 -5.03 -8.33
C THR A 222 4.62 -6.25 -7.53
N ILE A 223 3.81 -7.13 -8.13
CA ILE A 223 3.49 -8.45 -7.58
C ILE A 223 4.62 -9.41 -7.96
N MET A 224 5.27 -9.97 -6.95
CA MET A 224 6.39 -10.89 -7.10
C MET A 224 6.20 -12.15 -6.24
N GLY A 225 6.53 -13.29 -6.82
CA GLY A 225 6.92 -14.49 -6.08
C GLY A 225 8.38 -14.34 -5.67
N ARG A 226 8.63 -13.96 -4.42
CA ARG A 226 9.98 -13.87 -3.85
C ARG A 226 10.41 -15.25 -3.36
N LEU A 227 11.60 -15.68 -3.76
CA LEU A 227 12.07 -17.05 -3.60
C LEU A 227 13.08 -17.13 -2.45
N ASN A 228 12.89 -18.06 -1.51
CA ASN A 228 13.82 -18.25 -0.40
C ASN A 228 15.06 -19.05 -0.84
N MET A 229 16.18 -18.36 -0.99
CA MET A 229 17.46 -18.91 -1.44
C MET A 229 18.43 -19.16 -0.30
N ARG A 230 17.94 -19.18 0.96
CA ARG A 230 18.76 -19.56 2.11
C ARG A 230 19.43 -20.91 1.83
N PRO A 231 20.74 -21.07 2.11
CA PRO A 231 21.43 -22.34 1.92
C PRO A 231 20.68 -23.50 2.61
N GLY A 232 20.52 -24.61 1.89
CA GLY A 232 19.77 -25.78 2.35
C GLY A 232 18.26 -25.76 2.06
N ARG A 233 17.69 -24.64 1.57
CA ARG A 233 16.32 -24.59 1.03
C ARG A 233 16.26 -25.07 -0.42
N PRO A 234 15.13 -25.60 -0.90
CA PRO A 234 14.97 -26.06 -2.29
C PRO A 234 15.34 -24.99 -3.33
N LEU A 235 14.91 -23.75 -3.14
CA LEU A 235 15.10 -22.66 -4.13
C LEU A 235 16.49 -22.02 -4.07
N SER A 236 17.40 -22.54 -3.23
CA SER A 236 18.83 -22.27 -3.37
C SER A 236 19.41 -22.85 -4.67
N ASP A 237 18.77 -23.87 -5.25
CA ASP A 237 19.14 -24.46 -6.55
C ASP A 237 18.71 -23.56 -7.73
N PRO A 238 19.66 -22.98 -8.50
CA PRO A 238 19.35 -22.14 -9.65
C PRO A 238 18.59 -22.88 -10.75
N LYS A 239 18.77 -24.20 -10.91
CA LYS A 239 18.03 -24.98 -11.91
C LYS A 239 16.56 -25.09 -11.52
N LEU A 240 16.26 -25.36 -10.25
CA LEU A 240 14.88 -25.42 -9.77
C LEU A 240 14.19 -24.04 -9.88
N ARG A 241 14.89 -22.94 -9.54
CA ARG A 241 14.35 -21.58 -9.73
C ARG A 241 14.00 -21.31 -11.19
N LYS A 242 14.92 -21.63 -12.11
CA LYS A 242 14.70 -21.48 -13.56
C LYS A 242 13.50 -22.30 -14.03
N THR A 243 13.43 -23.58 -13.68
CA THR A 243 12.31 -24.47 -14.07
C THR A 243 10.99 -23.97 -13.53
N LEU A 244 10.94 -23.58 -12.24
CA LEU A 244 9.76 -22.99 -11.63
C LEU A 244 9.36 -21.71 -12.35
N ALA A 245 10.29 -20.82 -12.64
CA ALA A 245 9.97 -19.56 -13.31
C ALA A 245 9.49 -19.79 -14.75
N GLU A 246 10.21 -20.57 -15.57
CA GLU A 246 9.89 -20.75 -16.99
C GLU A 246 8.62 -21.58 -17.24
N CYS A 247 8.14 -22.34 -16.25
CA CYS A 247 6.89 -23.11 -16.36
C CYS A 247 5.62 -22.27 -16.09
N ILE A 248 5.77 -21.03 -15.64
CA ILE A 248 4.63 -20.13 -15.38
C ILE A 248 4.29 -19.31 -16.62
N ASP A 249 3.17 -19.63 -17.26
CA ASP A 249 2.54 -18.89 -18.35
C ASP A 249 1.69 -17.73 -17.82
N LEU A 250 2.23 -16.52 -17.85
CA LEU A 250 1.50 -15.30 -17.46
C LEU A 250 0.38 -14.94 -18.43
N ALA A 251 0.52 -15.26 -19.73
CA ALA A 251 -0.49 -14.93 -20.72
C ALA A 251 -1.78 -15.72 -20.45
N SER A 252 -1.65 -16.97 -20.00
CA SER A 252 -2.81 -17.78 -19.58
C SER A 252 -3.58 -17.18 -18.38
N MET A 253 -2.93 -16.35 -17.55
CA MET A 253 -3.53 -15.73 -16.36
C MET A 253 -4.25 -14.40 -16.67
N GLU A 254 -3.94 -13.76 -17.80
CA GLU A 254 -4.38 -12.39 -18.12
C GLU A 254 -5.90 -12.22 -18.02
N LYS A 255 -6.66 -13.19 -18.55
CA LYS A 255 -8.13 -13.15 -18.51
C LYS A 255 -8.66 -13.15 -17.08
N ALA A 256 -8.09 -13.99 -16.21
CA ALA A 256 -8.53 -14.11 -14.81
C ALA A 256 -8.10 -12.89 -13.98
N LEU A 257 -6.99 -12.24 -14.34
CA LEU A 257 -6.44 -11.09 -13.63
C LEU A 257 -6.95 -9.74 -14.15
N ARG A 258 -7.83 -9.73 -15.17
CA ARG A 258 -8.36 -8.51 -15.78
C ARG A 258 -9.13 -7.63 -14.77
N GLY A 259 -8.63 -6.42 -14.56
CA GLY A 259 -9.17 -5.47 -13.58
C GLY A 259 -8.51 -5.56 -12.20
N TYR A 260 -7.59 -6.51 -12.00
CA TYR A 260 -6.78 -6.59 -10.79
C TYR A 260 -5.31 -6.30 -11.04
N VAL A 261 -4.77 -6.80 -12.16
CA VAL A 261 -3.34 -6.72 -12.47
C VAL A 261 -3.19 -6.23 -13.91
N LEU A 262 -2.33 -5.24 -14.10
CA LEU A 262 -1.74 -4.93 -15.40
C LEU A 262 -0.68 -6.01 -15.68
N CYS A 263 -1.11 -7.09 -16.32
CA CYS A 263 -0.24 -8.15 -16.81
C CYS A 263 0.51 -7.64 -18.04
N ASN A 264 1.79 -7.31 -17.90
CA ASN A 264 2.65 -6.99 -19.04
C ASN A 264 3.96 -7.78 -18.93
N PRO A 265 4.22 -8.75 -19.82
CA PRO A 265 5.46 -9.53 -19.81
C PRO A 265 6.68 -8.72 -20.28
N ASN A 266 6.50 -7.57 -20.95
CA ASN A 266 7.61 -6.80 -21.51
C ASN A 266 8.04 -5.61 -20.64
N TYR A 267 7.15 -5.08 -19.79
CA TYR A 267 7.42 -3.92 -18.94
C TYR A 267 6.51 -3.93 -17.72
N SER A 268 6.94 -4.51 -16.61
CA SER A 268 6.45 -3.92 -15.36
C SER A 268 7.12 -2.55 -15.25
N ARG A 269 6.35 -1.50 -14.93
CA ARG A 269 6.83 -0.10 -14.92
C ARG A 269 8.10 0.12 -14.07
N TYR A 270 8.38 -0.80 -13.16
CA TYR A 270 9.43 -0.70 -12.15
C TYR A 270 10.36 -1.92 -12.07
N THR A 271 9.97 -3.06 -12.65
CA THR A 271 10.70 -4.33 -12.58
C THR A 271 10.72 -4.98 -13.96
N LYS A 272 11.87 -4.98 -14.61
CA LYS A 272 12.05 -5.69 -15.88
C LYS A 272 12.05 -7.20 -15.62
N SER A 273 11.41 -7.96 -16.50
CA SER A 273 11.68 -9.39 -16.64
C SER A 273 11.70 -9.76 -18.11
N ASN A 274 12.75 -10.44 -18.56
CA ASN A 274 12.85 -10.97 -19.93
C ASN A 274 12.57 -12.48 -19.96
N ARG A 275 11.96 -13.01 -18.90
CA ARG A 275 11.65 -14.42 -18.76
C ARG A 275 10.75 -14.87 -19.90
N ALA A 276 11.22 -15.86 -20.66
CA ALA A 276 10.41 -16.55 -21.65
C ALA A 276 9.64 -17.71 -21.01
N TYR A 277 8.38 -17.89 -21.39
CA TYR A 277 7.64 -19.11 -21.10
C TYR A 277 8.27 -20.26 -21.89
N LYS A 278 8.93 -21.18 -21.18
CA LYS A 278 9.69 -22.31 -21.72
C LYS A 278 9.55 -23.50 -20.77
N PRO A 279 8.35 -24.09 -20.65
CA PRO A 279 8.08 -25.10 -19.66
C PRO A 279 8.97 -26.33 -19.85
N ALA A 280 9.59 -26.78 -18.77
CA ALA A 280 10.37 -28.01 -18.70
C ALA A 280 10.01 -28.79 -17.43
N LYS A 281 10.32 -30.08 -17.40
CA LYS A 281 10.17 -30.89 -16.18
C LYS A 281 11.34 -30.63 -15.24
N ALA A 282 11.08 -30.61 -13.94
CA ALA A 282 12.13 -30.59 -12.93
C ALA A 282 12.94 -31.89 -12.96
N ASP A 283 14.26 -31.78 -12.78
CA ASP A 283 15.19 -32.92 -12.74
C ASP A 283 14.82 -33.92 -11.63
N LYS A 284 14.23 -33.42 -10.54
CA LYS A 284 13.76 -34.18 -9.38
C LYS A 284 12.41 -33.63 -8.92
N PRO A 285 11.50 -34.48 -8.41
CA PRO A 285 10.30 -34.01 -7.73
C PRO A 285 10.67 -33.05 -6.60
N ALA A 286 9.98 -31.92 -6.52
CA ALA A 286 10.17 -30.92 -5.47
C ALA A 286 8.81 -30.56 -4.87
N THR A 287 8.77 -30.36 -3.55
CA THR A 287 7.61 -29.82 -2.85
C THR A 287 7.99 -28.46 -2.28
N LEU A 288 7.18 -27.43 -2.54
CA LEU A 288 7.40 -26.06 -2.10
C LEU A 288 6.18 -25.53 -1.36
N GLU A 289 6.37 -24.75 -0.29
CA GLU A 289 5.30 -23.99 0.35
C GLU A 289 5.24 -22.55 -0.21
N LEU A 290 4.07 -22.15 -0.71
CA LEU A 290 3.78 -20.80 -1.19
C LEU A 290 2.86 -20.06 -0.20
N LEU A 291 3.41 -19.02 0.42
CA LEU A 291 2.69 -18.10 1.29
C LEU A 291 1.99 -17.02 0.48
N PHE A 292 0.72 -16.76 0.79
CA PHE A 292 -0.04 -15.63 0.24
C PHE A 292 -1.08 -15.14 1.26
N TYR A 293 -1.70 -14.00 1.01
CA TYR A 293 -2.81 -13.46 1.79
C TYR A 293 -3.97 -13.08 0.86
N ASP A 294 -5.20 -13.19 1.33
CA ASP A 294 -6.41 -13.02 0.53
C ASP A 294 -7.00 -11.60 0.58
N SER A 295 -6.44 -10.70 1.39
CA SER A 295 -6.88 -9.30 1.40
C SER A 295 -6.69 -8.60 0.05
N ARG A 296 -5.85 -9.20 -0.82
CA ARG A 296 -5.74 -8.93 -2.24
C ARG A 296 -6.34 -10.09 -3.05
N PRO A 297 -7.48 -9.89 -3.74
CA PRO A 297 -8.17 -10.99 -4.46
C PRO A 297 -7.30 -11.66 -5.52
N GLU A 298 -6.42 -10.90 -6.17
CA GLU A 298 -5.54 -11.40 -7.22
C GLU A 298 -4.50 -12.41 -6.73
N PHE A 299 -4.18 -12.43 -5.44
CA PHE A 299 -3.17 -13.33 -4.89
C PHE A 299 -3.60 -14.77 -4.91
N LYS A 300 -4.87 -15.05 -4.60
CA LYS A 300 -5.43 -16.41 -4.67
C LYS A 300 -5.41 -16.93 -6.10
N ILE A 301 -5.81 -16.09 -7.06
CA ILE A 301 -5.82 -16.43 -8.50
C ILE A 301 -4.40 -16.78 -8.98
N ILE A 302 -3.42 -15.93 -8.64
CA ILE A 302 -2.01 -16.16 -8.99
C ILE A 302 -1.47 -17.44 -8.33
N ALA A 303 -1.76 -17.65 -7.04
CA ALA A 303 -1.27 -18.80 -6.28
C ALA A 303 -1.81 -20.12 -6.84
N GLU A 304 -3.11 -20.22 -7.12
CA GLU A 304 -3.75 -21.42 -7.69
C GLU A 304 -3.26 -21.70 -9.12
N ALA A 305 -3.12 -20.66 -9.96
CA ALA A 305 -2.57 -20.82 -11.30
C ALA A 305 -1.10 -21.26 -11.27
N THR A 306 -0.30 -20.69 -10.37
CA THR A 306 1.11 -21.06 -10.17
C THR A 306 1.22 -22.52 -9.71
N GLN A 307 0.41 -22.94 -8.74
CA GLN A 307 0.36 -24.33 -8.27
C GLN A 307 0.02 -25.30 -9.41
N MET A 308 -1.01 -25.00 -10.20
CA MET A 308 -1.45 -25.84 -11.30
C MET A 308 -0.36 -26.01 -12.37
N GLN A 309 0.28 -24.91 -12.77
CA GLN A 309 1.31 -24.91 -13.80
C GLN A 309 2.61 -25.56 -13.31
N ALA A 310 3.02 -25.30 -12.07
CA ALA A 310 4.17 -25.95 -11.45
C ALA A 310 3.99 -27.47 -11.31
N LYS A 311 2.77 -27.94 -11.00
CA LYS A 311 2.45 -29.38 -10.96
C LYS A 311 2.70 -30.06 -12.30
N ALA A 312 2.38 -29.39 -13.41
CA ALA A 312 2.68 -29.88 -14.75
C ALA A 312 4.20 -29.96 -15.02
N ALA A 313 5.02 -29.17 -14.32
CA ALA A 313 6.49 -29.26 -14.36
C ALA A 313 7.08 -30.29 -13.36
N GLY A 314 6.26 -30.98 -12.57
CA GLY A 314 6.74 -31.93 -11.54
C GLY A 314 7.11 -31.27 -10.20
N ILE A 315 6.63 -30.05 -9.96
CA ILE A 315 6.83 -29.30 -8.70
C ILE A 315 5.47 -29.22 -7.99
N ASP A 316 5.36 -29.83 -6.81
CA ASP A 316 4.16 -29.77 -5.97
C ASP A 316 4.19 -28.52 -5.09
N ILE A 317 3.27 -27.58 -5.29
CA ILE A 317 3.17 -26.37 -4.47
C ILE A 317 2.07 -26.55 -3.44
N LYS A 318 2.37 -26.38 -2.15
CA LYS A 318 1.39 -26.28 -1.06
C LYS A 318 1.07 -24.82 -0.81
N LEU A 319 -0.20 -24.46 -0.98
CA LEU A 319 -0.68 -23.10 -0.75
C LEU A 319 -0.98 -22.90 0.73
N LYS A 320 -0.47 -21.82 1.32
CA LYS A 320 -0.73 -21.43 2.70
C LYS A 320 -1.17 -19.98 2.75
N ASN A 321 -2.47 -19.79 3.01
CA ASN A 321 -3.06 -18.48 3.24
C ASN A 321 -2.72 -18.04 4.67
N VAL A 322 -2.23 -16.81 4.80
CA VAL A 322 -1.91 -16.18 6.08
C VAL A 322 -2.46 -14.77 6.14
N HIS A 323 -2.71 -14.28 7.36
CA HIS A 323 -3.10 -12.89 7.55
C HIS A 323 -1.94 -11.94 7.17
N VAL A 324 -2.22 -10.81 6.54
CA VAL A 324 -1.20 -9.85 6.05
C VAL A 324 -0.24 -9.41 7.16
N ASN A 325 -0.74 -9.19 8.38
CA ASN A 325 0.09 -8.79 9.52
C ASN A 325 1.04 -9.90 10.03
N ALA A 326 0.76 -11.17 9.72
CA ALA A 326 1.64 -12.29 10.06
C ALA A 326 2.71 -12.55 8.99
N LEU A 327 2.52 -12.04 7.76
CA LEU A 327 3.40 -12.31 6.63
C LEU A 327 4.84 -11.88 6.92
N ARG A 328 5.02 -10.72 7.56
CA ARG A 328 6.33 -10.17 7.87
C ARG A 328 7.13 -11.07 8.82
N ASP A 329 6.50 -11.57 9.88
CA ASP A 329 7.17 -12.45 10.85
C ASP A 329 7.58 -13.77 10.19
N MET A 330 6.74 -14.28 9.29
CA MET A 330 7.07 -15.45 8.49
C MET A 330 8.24 -15.20 7.54
N GLU A 331 8.26 -14.07 6.84
CA GLU A 331 9.40 -13.69 5.99
C GLU A 331 10.70 -13.58 6.81
N LEU A 332 10.65 -12.99 8.01
CA LEU A 332 11.81 -12.85 8.90
C LEU A 332 12.31 -14.18 9.43
N SER A 333 11.42 -15.09 9.82
CA SER A 333 11.78 -16.46 10.21
C SER A 333 12.46 -17.22 9.05
N GLY A 334 12.07 -16.91 7.82
CA GLY A 334 12.44 -17.64 6.62
C GLY A 334 11.72 -18.98 6.49
N ASP A 335 10.60 -19.16 7.19
CA ASP A 335 9.73 -20.32 7.08
C ASP A 335 8.77 -20.21 5.89
N PHE A 336 9.34 -20.15 4.69
CA PHE A 336 8.65 -20.15 3.40
C PHE A 336 9.59 -20.64 2.31
N ASP A 337 9.07 -21.18 1.21
CA ASP A 337 9.85 -21.35 -0.01
C ASP A 337 9.55 -20.21 -0.99
N ILE A 338 8.27 -19.89 -1.18
CA ILE A 338 7.82 -18.78 -2.02
C ILE A 338 6.92 -17.88 -1.17
N VAL A 339 7.12 -16.56 -1.25
CA VAL A 339 6.14 -15.59 -0.76
C VAL A 339 5.60 -14.77 -1.93
N LEU A 340 4.28 -14.84 -2.13
CA LEU A 340 3.59 -13.94 -3.03
C LEU A 340 3.42 -12.61 -2.32
N SER A 341 4.15 -11.61 -2.81
CA SER A 341 4.22 -10.29 -2.20
C SER A 341 3.91 -9.23 -3.25
N SER A 342 3.36 -8.10 -2.79
CA SER A 342 3.18 -6.90 -3.60
C SER A 342 3.92 -5.81 -2.88
N THR A 343 4.94 -5.21 -3.49
CA THR A 343 5.82 -4.23 -2.83
C THR A 343 5.88 -2.93 -3.62
N THR A 344 5.86 -1.80 -2.93
CA THR A 344 5.90 -0.47 -3.54
C THR A 344 7.31 -0.16 -4.03
N ASN A 345 7.47 0.07 -5.33
CA ASN A 345 8.78 0.16 -5.97
C ASN A 345 9.50 1.48 -5.74
N ILE A 346 8.80 2.52 -5.30
CA ILE A 346 9.38 3.84 -5.01
C ILE A 346 9.18 4.25 -3.55
N GLN A 347 8.87 3.31 -2.65
CA GLN A 347 8.76 3.62 -1.22
C GLN A 347 10.08 4.19 -0.67
N SER A 348 11.22 3.64 -1.11
CA SER A 348 12.56 4.11 -0.75
C SER A 348 13.03 5.26 -1.65
N GLY A 349 12.09 6.06 -2.17
CA GLY A 349 12.34 7.19 -3.06
C GLY A 349 12.54 6.83 -4.53
N THR A 350 13.39 5.84 -4.82
CA THR A 350 13.70 5.40 -6.20
C THR A 350 13.57 3.90 -6.35
N VAL A 351 13.39 3.45 -7.59
CA VAL A 351 13.39 2.02 -7.93
C VAL A 351 14.74 1.39 -7.59
N GLU A 352 15.85 2.08 -7.85
CA GLU A 352 17.17 1.59 -7.46
C GLU A 352 17.27 1.33 -5.96
N ASN A 353 16.83 2.26 -5.11
CA ASN A 353 16.84 2.07 -3.67
C ASN A 353 15.94 0.91 -3.23
N TYR A 354 14.82 0.67 -3.92
CA TYR A 354 13.99 -0.51 -3.71
C TYR A 354 14.79 -1.80 -3.98
N TYR A 355 15.51 -1.86 -5.10
CA TYR A 355 16.33 -3.03 -5.44
C TYR A 355 17.42 -3.28 -4.40
N ARG A 356 18.14 -2.23 -4.00
CA ARG A 356 19.14 -2.30 -2.92
C ARG A 356 18.56 -2.80 -1.62
N LEU A 357 17.39 -2.27 -1.24
CA LEU A 357 16.75 -2.64 0.01
C LEU A 357 16.39 -4.13 0.03
N TYR A 358 15.85 -4.69 -1.05
CA TYR A 358 15.31 -6.06 -1.01
C TYR A 358 16.26 -7.15 -1.50
N PHE A 359 17.31 -6.80 -2.25
CA PHE A 359 18.18 -7.77 -2.92
C PHE A 359 19.67 -7.60 -2.65
N ASP A 360 20.15 -6.48 -2.08
CA ASP A 360 21.56 -6.45 -1.63
C ASP A 360 21.77 -7.58 -0.61
N SER A 361 22.85 -8.33 -0.76
CA SER A 361 23.14 -9.50 0.09
C SER A 361 23.26 -9.14 1.57
N ALA A 362 23.74 -7.94 1.87
CA ALA A 362 23.91 -7.41 3.23
C ALA A 362 22.69 -6.67 3.77
N SER A 363 21.62 -6.48 2.97
CA SER A 363 20.46 -5.73 3.43
C SER A 363 19.68 -6.49 4.51
N PRO A 364 19.28 -5.83 5.61
CA PRO A 364 18.41 -6.46 6.63
C PRO A 364 17.02 -6.81 6.07
N GLU A 365 16.58 -6.19 4.97
CA GLU A 365 15.29 -6.45 4.33
C GLU A 365 15.34 -7.56 3.27
N ASN A 366 16.51 -8.14 3.02
CA ASN A 366 16.68 -9.33 2.20
C ASN A 366 16.29 -10.58 2.99
N THR A 367 14.97 -10.81 3.08
CA THR A 367 14.36 -11.98 3.72
C THR A 367 14.54 -13.25 2.88
N THR A 368 14.68 -13.11 1.57
CA THR A 368 14.95 -14.19 0.62
C THR A 368 16.34 -14.79 0.71
N LYS A 369 17.29 -14.11 1.38
CA LYS A 369 18.71 -14.50 1.41
C LYS A 369 19.32 -14.65 0.01
N TYR A 370 18.84 -13.85 -0.94
CA TYR A 370 19.45 -13.73 -2.25
C TYR A 370 20.87 -13.19 -2.09
N SER A 371 21.83 -13.75 -2.79
CA SER A 371 23.23 -13.33 -2.70
C SER A 371 23.89 -13.52 -4.05
N ASN A 372 24.29 -12.41 -4.68
CA ASN A 372 24.93 -12.42 -5.97
C ASN A 372 25.94 -11.25 -6.05
N PRO A 373 27.26 -11.52 -6.09
CA PRO A 373 28.27 -10.46 -6.12
C PRO A 373 28.15 -9.51 -7.32
N ALA A 374 27.58 -9.96 -8.44
CA ALA A 374 27.34 -9.09 -9.59
C ALA A 374 26.21 -8.08 -9.30
N PHE A 375 25.19 -8.49 -8.54
CA PHE A 375 24.13 -7.61 -8.08
C PHE A 375 24.68 -6.57 -7.09
N ASP A 376 25.40 -7.01 -6.07
CA ASP A 376 25.93 -6.13 -5.03
C ASP A 376 26.85 -5.05 -5.62
N LYS A 377 27.63 -5.39 -6.66
CA LYS A 377 28.56 -4.49 -7.35
C LYS A 377 27.96 -3.70 -8.52
N ALA A 378 26.71 -3.97 -8.89
CA ALA A 378 26.03 -3.24 -9.96
C ALA A 378 26.06 -1.74 -9.67
N LYS A 379 26.09 -0.89 -10.69
CA LYS A 379 26.15 0.58 -10.55
C LYS A 379 24.92 1.29 -11.10
N SER A 380 24.01 0.53 -11.70
CA SER A 380 22.77 1.07 -12.28
C SER A 380 21.60 0.12 -12.04
N LEU A 381 20.40 0.68 -12.04
CA LEU A 381 19.15 -0.10 -12.00
C LEU A 381 19.08 -1.16 -13.10
N GLN A 382 19.56 -0.84 -14.31
CA GLN A 382 19.53 -1.76 -15.45
C GLN A 382 20.39 -3.00 -15.18
N GLU A 383 21.61 -2.81 -14.68
CA GLU A 383 22.49 -3.92 -14.28
C GLU A 383 21.87 -4.78 -13.17
N MET A 384 21.30 -4.14 -12.13
CA MET A 384 20.61 -4.83 -11.05
C MET A 384 19.46 -5.71 -11.56
N GLN A 385 18.65 -5.17 -12.47
CA GLN A 385 17.53 -5.87 -13.09
C GLN A 385 17.99 -7.04 -13.96
N ASP A 386 19.02 -6.84 -14.79
CA ASP A 386 19.53 -7.89 -15.68
C ASP A 386 20.16 -9.05 -14.88
N VAL A 387 20.82 -8.77 -13.76
CA VAL A 387 21.36 -9.82 -12.87
C VAL A 387 20.23 -10.62 -12.22
N ILE A 388 19.23 -9.96 -11.63
CA ILE A 388 18.07 -10.63 -11.00
C ILE A 388 17.29 -11.48 -11.98
N ASP A 389 17.06 -10.97 -13.19
CA ASP A 389 16.32 -11.67 -14.24
C ASP A 389 17.10 -12.89 -14.74
N LYS A 390 18.41 -12.75 -14.98
CA LYS A 390 19.29 -13.86 -15.38
C LYS A 390 19.39 -14.96 -14.33
N ASP A 391 19.34 -14.60 -13.04
CA ASP A 391 19.46 -15.54 -11.92
C ASP A 391 18.10 -16.13 -11.47
N TYR A 392 17.01 -15.76 -12.15
CA TYR A 392 15.64 -16.17 -11.81
C TYR A 392 15.34 -15.91 -10.32
N ALA A 393 15.76 -14.75 -9.81
CA ALA A 393 15.73 -14.49 -8.38
C ALA A 393 14.31 -14.21 -7.85
N VAL A 394 13.41 -13.78 -8.73
CA VAL A 394 11.99 -13.55 -8.46
C VAL A 394 11.14 -13.98 -9.64
N ILE A 395 9.86 -14.23 -9.38
CA ILE A 395 8.84 -14.39 -10.44
C ILE A 395 7.98 -13.13 -10.44
N VAL A 396 7.99 -12.37 -11.54
CA VAL A 396 7.18 -11.15 -11.68
C VAL A 396 5.83 -11.51 -12.29
N TYR A 397 4.73 -11.18 -11.60
CA TYR A 397 3.37 -11.46 -12.08
C TYR A 397 2.68 -10.24 -12.71
N GLY A 398 3.14 -9.03 -12.41
CA GLY A 398 2.63 -7.78 -12.98
C GLY A 398 2.52 -6.66 -11.94
N ASN A 399 1.87 -5.56 -12.32
CA ASN A 399 1.59 -4.43 -11.42
C ASN A 399 0.11 -4.46 -11.02
N PRO A 400 -0.24 -4.36 -9.72
CA PRO A 400 -1.64 -4.33 -9.32
C PRO A 400 -2.26 -3.00 -9.76
N LEU A 401 -3.55 -3.05 -10.08
CA LEU A 401 -4.38 -1.86 -10.17
C LEU A 401 -4.72 -1.39 -8.76
N HIS A 402 -4.68 -0.08 -8.55
CA HIS A 402 -5.19 0.57 -7.36
C HIS A 402 -6.48 1.27 -7.74
N ASN A 403 -7.56 1.00 -7.01
CA ASN A 403 -8.87 1.55 -7.31
C ASN A 403 -9.56 2.08 -6.06
N ARG A 404 -10.52 2.98 -6.30
CA ARG A 404 -11.38 3.56 -5.27
C ARG A 404 -12.79 3.75 -5.82
N VAL A 405 -13.77 3.43 -4.98
CA VAL A 405 -15.18 3.80 -5.17
C VAL A 405 -15.58 4.73 -4.05
N SER A 406 -16.30 5.82 -4.35
CA SER A 406 -16.81 6.73 -3.32
C SER A 406 -18.16 7.31 -3.70
N LYS A 407 -18.97 7.61 -2.67
CA LYS A 407 -20.22 8.38 -2.80
C LYS A 407 -19.98 9.88 -3.02
N LYS A 408 -18.75 10.34 -2.82
CA LYS A 408 -18.34 11.75 -2.93
C LYS A 408 -17.21 11.87 -3.95
N LYS A 409 -17.09 13.05 -4.55
CA LYS A 409 -15.93 13.38 -5.39
C LYS A 409 -14.75 13.71 -4.48
N LEU A 410 -13.69 12.93 -4.59
CA LEU A 410 -12.50 13.04 -3.73
C LEU A 410 -11.30 13.52 -4.54
N ALA A 411 -10.25 13.95 -3.84
CA ALA A 411 -8.96 14.28 -4.43
C ALA A 411 -8.42 13.11 -5.27
N LYS A 412 -7.84 13.40 -6.44
CA LYS A 412 -7.39 12.40 -7.43
C LYS A 412 -6.66 11.22 -6.78
N LEU A 413 -7.07 10.00 -7.12
CA LEU A 413 -6.45 8.77 -6.63
C LEU A 413 -4.94 8.74 -6.90
N ASN A 414 -4.15 8.55 -5.85
CA ASN A 414 -2.69 8.45 -5.95
C ASN A 414 -2.27 7.01 -6.28
N PRO A 415 -1.34 6.78 -7.22
CA PRO A 415 -0.83 5.44 -7.51
C PRO A 415 -0.04 4.81 -6.35
N LEU A 416 0.40 5.60 -5.37
CA LEU A 416 1.03 5.12 -4.16
C LEU A 416 -0.02 4.84 -3.09
N ASP A 417 -0.22 3.55 -2.81
CA ASP A 417 -1.25 3.07 -1.90
C ASP A 417 -1.00 3.37 -0.41
N PHE A 418 0.04 4.14 -0.07
CA PHE A 418 0.19 4.74 1.26
C PHE A 418 -0.45 6.14 1.37
N TYR A 419 -0.98 6.69 0.28
CA TYR A 419 -1.80 7.90 0.29
C TYR A 419 -3.27 7.55 -0.02
N TYR A 420 -4.10 7.50 1.02
CA TYR A 420 -5.56 7.45 0.86
C TYR A 420 -6.10 8.87 0.96
N ASP A 421 -5.88 9.64 -0.10
CA ASP A 421 -6.31 11.05 -0.21
C ASP A 421 -7.85 11.12 -0.26
N VAL A 422 -8.50 11.12 0.91
CA VAL A 422 -9.97 11.11 1.08
C VAL A 422 -10.57 12.51 1.30
N ASP A 423 -9.82 13.56 0.99
CA ASP A 423 -10.35 14.93 1.04
C ASP A 423 -11.35 15.15 -0.10
N GLU A 424 -12.54 15.70 0.22
CA GLU A 424 -13.55 16.07 -0.77
C GLU A 424 -13.06 17.26 -1.63
N VAL A 425 -13.29 17.18 -2.94
CA VAL A 425 -13.06 18.30 -3.85
C VAL A 425 -14.40 18.93 -4.24
N LYS A 426 -14.46 20.27 -4.22
CA LYS A 426 -15.65 21.04 -4.58
C LYS A 426 -15.98 20.96 -6.06
#